data_AF-A0A356T9Q5-F1
#
_entry.id   AF-A0A356T9Q5-F1
#
_cell.length_a   1.000
_cell.length_b   1.000
_cell.length_c   1.000
_cell.angle_alpha   90.00
_cell.angle_beta   90.00
_cell.angle_gamma   90.00
#
_symmetry.space_group_name_H-M   'P 1'
#
loop_
_entity.id
_entity.type
_entity.pdbx_description
1 polymer ?
#
loop_
_entity_poly.entity_id
_entity_poly.type
_entity_poly.pdbx_seq_one_letter_code
_entity_poly.pdbx_strand_id
1 'polypeptide(L)'
;DPPEDAAPEAEAPADDVAEDAEDSAPSGGDDMSDFAAQLRQRRDIATIHRAFGIATWGAMLVTVVLGFIQYYNLYGFGGREDAPCVTGGAVFGQDQCWGIPWPHRIAAMTTTALYGVTFTLSFVMPDPAGVSEGDGEFAETLRMHKTLRWVHLAGMVAQVFLGFATAQNWFGIDRANDFDAQRALATVHQGIGWATFGVLTAAGAIMVF
;
A
#
# COMPACT_ATOMS: atom_id res chain seq x y z
N ASP A 1 21.43 -47.95 -87.78
CA ASP A 1 21.23 -46.98 -86.69
C ASP A 1 21.89 -45.67 -87.01
N PRO A 2 21.11 -44.61 -87.25
CA PRO A 2 21.62 -43.25 -87.41
C PRO A 2 21.74 -42.57 -86.04
N PRO A 3 22.53 -41.48 -85.94
CA PRO A 3 22.21 -40.39 -85.04
C PRO A 3 21.93 -39.11 -85.85
N GLU A 4 20.78 -38.50 -85.56
CA GLU A 4 20.38 -37.18 -86.05
C GLU A 4 20.94 -36.06 -85.16
N ASP A 5 21.18 -34.94 -85.84
CA ASP A 5 21.60 -33.61 -85.42
C ASP A 5 20.82 -32.97 -84.26
N ALA A 6 21.46 -32.03 -83.55
CA ALA A 6 20.88 -30.71 -83.26
C ALA A 6 21.90 -29.71 -82.68
N ALA A 7 21.93 -28.52 -83.28
CA ALA A 7 22.37 -27.22 -82.73
C ALA A 7 21.19 -26.23 -82.91
N PRO A 8 21.25 -24.94 -82.52
CA PRO A 8 21.64 -24.29 -81.26
C PRO A 8 20.55 -23.30 -80.71
N GLU A 9 20.87 -22.59 -79.61
CA GLU A 9 20.39 -21.26 -79.12
C GLU A 9 18.90 -20.89 -78.95
N ALA A 10 18.53 -20.42 -77.74
CA ALA A 10 17.60 -19.30 -77.52
C ALA A 10 17.74 -18.73 -76.07
N GLU A 11 17.92 -17.42 -75.96
CA GLU A 11 17.91 -16.62 -74.72
C GLU A 11 16.51 -16.45 -74.10
N ALA A 12 16.46 -16.56 -72.75
CA ALA A 12 15.75 -15.80 -71.68
C ALA A 12 14.27 -15.34 -71.85
N PRO A 13 13.44 -15.27 -70.77
CA PRO A 13 13.68 -14.30 -69.68
C PRO A 13 13.26 -14.69 -68.25
N ALA A 14 13.79 -13.91 -67.31
CA ALA A 14 13.21 -13.43 -66.04
C ALA A 14 12.60 -14.43 -65.05
N ASP A 15 13.25 -14.57 -63.90
CA ASP A 15 12.57 -14.46 -62.61
C ASP A 15 13.49 -13.70 -61.63
N ASP A 16 13.14 -12.43 -61.44
CA ASP A 16 13.60 -11.57 -60.36
C ASP A 16 13.14 -12.17 -59.02
N VAL A 17 14.09 -12.62 -58.19
CA VAL A 17 13.87 -12.75 -56.74
C VAL A 17 15.06 -12.08 -56.05
N ALA A 18 15.01 -10.75 -56.02
CA ALA A 18 15.80 -9.92 -55.13
C ALA A 18 14.85 -8.90 -54.50
N GLU A 19 14.37 -9.19 -53.30
CA GLU A 19 13.70 -8.32 -52.30
C GLU A 19 13.12 -9.31 -51.25
N ASP A 20 13.43 -9.31 -49.96
CA ASP A 20 14.13 -8.40 -49.09
C ASP A 20 14.97 -9.24 -48.12
N ALA A 21 16.25 -8.89 -48.01
CA ALA A 21 16.95 -9.09 -46.75
C ALA A 21 16.39 -8.05 -45.77
N GLU A 22 15.24 -8.34 -45.16
CA GLU A 22 14.83 -7.64 -43.94
C GLU A 22 15.82 -8.02 -42.85
N ASP A 23 16.83 -7.17 -42.80
CA ASP A 23 17.67 -6.81 -41.68
C ASP A 23 17.11 -7.36 -40.36
N SER A 24 17.67 -8.51 -39.98
CA SER A 24 17.62 -9.02 -38.62
C SER A 24 18.47 -8.10 -37.74
N ALA A 25 18.03 -6.86 -37.54
CA ALA A 25 18.50 -6.02 -36.47
C ALA A 25 17.96 -6.64 -35.17
N PRO A 26 18.81 -7.00 -34.19
CA PRO A 26 18.31 -7.49 -32.93
C PRO A 26 17.43 -6.40 -32.31
N SER A 27 16.21 -6.76 -31.89
CA SER A 27 15.22 -5.90 -31.20
C SER A 27 15.74 -5.23 -29.91
N GLY A 28 17.03 -5.37 -29.60
CA GLY A 28 17.67 -4.87 -28.39
C GLY A 28 17.68 -3.34 -28.27
N GLY A 29 17.41 -2.59 -29.34
CA GLY A 29 17.24 -1.13 -29.26
C GLY A 29 15.95 -0.72 -28.55
N ASP A 30 14.83 -1.37 -28.90
CA ASP A 30 13.52 -1.09 -28.31
C ASP A 30 13.45 -1.61 -26.87
N ASP A 31 13.93 -2.84 -26.63
CA ASP A 31 13.98 -3.46 -25.30
C ASP A 31 14.85 -2.67 -24.30
N MET A 32 15.99 -2.13 -24.74
CA MET A 32 16.86 -1.31 -23.89
C MET A 32 16.23 0.05 -23.58
N SER A 33 15.53 0.65 -24.56
CA SER A 33 14.84 1.93 -24.38
C SER A 33 13.65 1.82 -23.41
N ASP A 34 12.91 0.71 -23.49
CA ASP A 34 11.80 0.41 -22.61
C ASP A 34 12.29 0.09 -21.19
N PHE A 35 13.34 -0.71 -21.05
CA PHE A 35 14.00 -0.97 -19.77
C PHE A 35 14.46 0.33 -19.08
N ALA A 36 15.12 1.22 -19.83
CA ALA A 36 15.56 2.52 -19.31
C ALA A 36 14.39 3.45 -18.96
N ALA A 37 13.26 3.37 -19.67
CA ALA A 37 12.03 4.08 -19.33
C ALA A 37 11.41 3.56 -18.03
N GLN A 38 11.31 2.23 -17.88
CA GLN A 38 10.79 1.57 -16.68
C GLN A 38 11.65 1.88 -15.45
N LEU A 39 12.98 1.95 -15.57
CA LEU A 39 13.87 2.36 -14.47
C LEU A 39 13.64 3.81 -14.02
N ARG A 40 13.46 4.73 -14.97
CA ARG A 40 13.13 6.14 -14.66
C ARG A 40 11.79 6.23 -13.96
N GLN A 41 10.77 5.56 -14.49
CA GLN A 41 9.44 5.50 -13.89
C GLN A 41 9.48 4.91 -12.48
N ARG A 42 10.20 3.82 -12.27
CA ARG A 42 10.39 3.20 -10.95
C ARG A 42 10.98 4.18 -9.95
N ARG A 43 12.03 4.90 -10.33
CA ARG A 43 12.69 5.90 -9.46
C ARG A 43 11.74 7.03 -9.07
N ASP A 44 10.95 7.51 -10.02
CA ASP A 44 10.02 8.61 -9.80
C ASP A 44 8.87 8.15 -8.87
N ILE A 45 8.27 6.97 -9.12
CA ILE A 45 7.26 6.36 -8.23
C ILE A 45 7.86 6.08 -6.85
N ALA A 46 9.08 5.56 -6.75
CA ALA A 46 9.73 5.26 -5.47
C ALA A 46 9.96 6.52 -4.64
N THR A 47 10.31 7.64 -5.28
CA THR A 47 10.48 8.93 -4.60
C THR A 47 9.16 9.42 -4.01
N ILE A 48 8.08 9.36 -4.80
CA ILE A 48 6.75 9.77 -4.34
C ILE A 48 6.23 8.81 -3.26
N HIS A 49 6.37 7.51 -3.46
CA HIS A 49 5.97 6.47 -2.51
C HIS A 49 6.68 6.66 -1.16
N ARG A 50 7.98 6.98 -1.16
CA ARG A 50 8.72 7.27 0.08
C ARG A 50 8.19 8.51 0.79
N ALA A 51 7.94 9.59 0.06
CA ALA A 51 7.41 10.83 0.65
C ALA A 51 6.02 10.60 1.28
N PHE A 52 5.11 9.96 0.54
CA PHE A 52 3.79 9.59 1.05
C PHE A 52 3.85 8.54 2.15
N GLY A 53 4.82 7.63 2.14
CA GLY A 53 5.07 6.66 3.19
C GLY A 53 5.44 7.32 4.51
N ILE A 54 6.34 8.30 4.50
CA ILE A 54 6.70 9.11 5.68
C ILE A 54 5.49 9.90 6.18
N ALA A 55 4.73 10.52 5.28
CA ALA A 55 3.52 11.25 5.63
C ALA A 55 2.46 10.33 6.26
N THR A 56 2.25 9.14 5.68
CA THR A 56 1.34 8.12 6.20
C THR A 56 1.78 7.64 7.59
N TRP A 57 3.07 7.38 7.78
CA TRP A 57 3.62 6.98 9.07
C TRP A 57 3.36 8.05 10.14
N GLY A 58 3.68 9.31 9.84
CA GLY A 58 3.45 10.43 10.76
C GLY A 58 1.96 10.64 11.06
N ALA A 59 1.12 10.58 10.03
CA ALA A 59 -0.34 10.70 10.19
C ALA A 59 -0.90 9.55 11.04
N MET A 60 -0.46 8.31 10.80
CA MET A 60 -0.89 7.14 11.59
C MET A 60 -0.50 7.28 13.06
N LEU A 61 0.70 7.77 13.36
CA LEU A 61 1.12 8.08 14.74
C LEU A 61 0.15 9.06 15.41
N VAL A 62 -0.20 10.16 14.72
CA VAL A 62 -1.18 11.13 15.22
C VAL A 62 -2.54 10.47 15.43
N THR A 63 -3.01 9.65 14.48
CA THR A 63 -4.28 8.93 14.59
C THR A 63 -4.34 8.02 15.81
N VAL A 64 -3.31 7.20 16.06
CA VAL A 64 -3.30 6.26 17.19
C VAL A 64 -3.19 6.97 18.54
N VAL A 65 -2.45 8.08 18.61
CA VAL A 65 -2.36 8.92 19.82
C VAL A 65 -3.70 9.59 20.10
N LEU A 66 -4.34 10.18 19.10
CA LEU A 66 -5.67 10.78 19.27
C LEU A 66 -6.74 9.73 19.61
N GLY A 67 -6.63 8.53 19.04
CA GLY A 67 -7.49 7.39 19.40
C GLY A 67 -7.30 6.95 20.85
N PHE A 68 -6.04 6.94 21.33
CA PHE A 68 -5.73 6.65 22.73
C PHE A 68 -6.29 7.72 23.68
N ILE A 69 -6.18 9.00 23.32
CA ILE A 69 -6.78 10.10 24.09
C ILE A 69 -8.30 9.96 24.14
N GLN A 70 -8.93 9.66 23.00
CA GLN A 70 -10.37 9.42 22.94
C GLN A 70 -10.77 8.22 23.82
N TYR A 71 -10.02 7.12 23.76
CA TYR A 71 -10.23 5.95 24.62
C TYR A 71 -10.15 6.35 26.10
N TYR A 72 -9.10 7.06 26.49
CA TYR A 72 -8.90 7.54 27.85
C TYR A 72 -10.06 8.41 28.31
N ASN A 73 -10.50 9.37 27.50
CA ASN A 73 -11.63 10.23 27.83
C ASN A 73 -12.91 9.44 28.10
N LEU A 74 -13.23 8.48 27.24
CA LEU A 74 -14.50 7.74 27.26
C LEU A 74 -14.55 6.62 28.31
N TYR A 75 -13.42 5.96 28.56
CA TYR A 75 -13.38 4.73 29.35
C TYR A 75 -12.43 4.81 30.56
N GLY A 76 -11.45 5.71 30.53
CA GLY A 76 -10.41 5.79 31.55
C GLY A 76 -9.66 4.46 31.76
N PHE A 77 -8.94 4.38 32.89
CA PHE A 77 -8.27 3.15 33.33
C PHE A 77 -8.94 2.52 34.56
N GLY A 78 -9.92 3.20 35.15
CA GLY A 78 -10.72 2.73 36.28
C GLY A 78 -12.11 2.21 35.87
N GLY A 79 -13.10 2.41 36.73
CA GLY A 79 -14.51 2.14 36.46
C GLY A 79 -15.15 3.20 35.57
N ARG A 80 -16.44 3.02 35.25
CA ARG A 80 -17.20 3.96 34.41
C ARG A 80 -17.29 5.35 35.06
N GLU A 81 -17.45 5.37 36.38
CA GLU A 81 -17.54 6.54 37.24
C GLU A 81 -16.25 7.36 37.28
N ASP A 82 -15.10 6.72 37.04
CA ASP A 82 -13.78 7.36 37.06
C ASP A 82 -13.39 7.93 35.69
N ALA A 83 -14.15 7.62 34.63
CA ALA A 83 -13.82 8.07 33.29
C ALA A 83 -13.78 9.62 33.23
N PRO A 84 -12.78 10.23 32.57
CA PRO A 84 -12.66 11.69 32.44
C PRO A 84 -13.91 12.40 31.90
N CYS A 85 -14.69 11.73 31.05
CA CYS A 85 -15.97 12.23 30.56
C CYS A 85 -17.11 12.22 31.59
N VAL A 86 -16.95 11.49 32.70
CA VAL A 86 -17.88 11.48 33.82
C VAL A 86 -17.42 12.45 34.90
N THR A 87 -16.12 12.49 35.18
CA THR A 87 -15.53 13.31 36.24
C THR A 87 -15.28 14.76 35.87
N GLY A 88 -15.44 15.13 34.60
CA GLY A 88 -15.19 16.50 34.12
C GLY A 88 -13.75 16.76 33.64
N GLY A 89 -12.88 15.74 33.61
CA GLY A 89 -11.46 15.86 33.27
C GLY A 89 -11.05 15.49 31.83
N ALA A 90 -11.95 15.51 30.85
CA ALA A 90 -11.64 15.10 29.48
C ALA A 90 -10.58 15.97 28.80
N VAL A 91 -9.61 15.32 28.17
CA VAL A 91 -8.58 15.95 27.33
C VAL A 91 -9.23 16.54 26.09
N PHE A 92 -8.85 17.76 25.74
CA PHE A 92 -9.48 18.60 24.70
C PHE A 92 -10.92 19.07 25.00
N GLY A 93 -11.38 18.94 26.24
CA GLY A 93 -12.67 19.47 26.67
C GLY A 93 -13.81 18.44 26.72
N GLN A 94 -14.89 18.81 27.40
CA GLN A 94 -16.07 17.95 27.61
C GLN A 94 -16.94 17.77 26.38
N ASP A 95 -16.73 18.59 25.34
CA ASP A 95 -17.32 18.42 24.01
C ASP A 95 -16.89 17.10 23.35
N GLN A 96 -15.75 16.53 23.73
CA GLN A 96 -15.28 15.22 23.23
C GLN A 96 -16.05 14.02 23.80
N CYS A 97 -16.92 14.24 24.79
CA CYS A 97 -17.62 13.17 25.50
C CYS A 97 -18.97 12.79 24.90
N TRP A 98 -19.45 13.58 23.94
CA TRP A 98 -20.71 13.39 23.25
C TRP A 98 -20.55 13.68 21.76
N GLY A 99 -21.29 12.95 20.92
CA GLY A 99 -21.23 13.12 19.48
C GLY A 99 -19.96 12.57 18.83
N ILE A 100 -19.46 13.27 17.81
CA ILE A 100 -18.37 12.80 16.95
C ILE A 100 -17.02 13.31 17.51
N PRO A 101 -16.07 12.41 17.82
CA PRO A 101 -14.72 12.78 18.27
C PRO A 101 -13.89 13.29 17.08
N TRP A 102 -14.08 14.57 16.74
CA TRP A 102 -13.52 15.18 15.55
C TRP A 102 -12.00 15.08 15.41
N PRO A 103 -11.18 15.28 16.46
CA PRO A 103 -9.73 15.20 16.31
C PRO A 103 -9.26 13.85 15.76
N HIS A 104 -9.70 12.75 16.39
CA HIS A 104 -9.35 11.41 15.95
C HIS A 104 -9.95 11.11 14.57
N ARG A 105 -11.21 11.49 14.32
CA ARG A 105 -11.88 11.22 13.03
C ARG A 105 -11.20 11.91 11.86
N ILE A 106 -10.83 13.18 11.99
CA ILE A 106 -10.11 13.92 10.94
C ILE A 106 -8.76 13.27 10.68
N ALA A 107 -7.99 12.99 11.74
CA ALA A 107 -6.71 12.31 11.60
C ALA A 107 -6.86 10.93 10.92
N ALA A 108 -7.84 10.13 11.32
CA ALA A 108 -8.12 8.81 10.72
C ALA A 108 -8.47 8.91 9.23
N MET A 109 -9.28 9.90 8.83
CA MET A 109 -9.59 10.15 7.42
C MET A 109 -8.35 10.54 6.62
N THR A 110 -7.53 11.46 7.15
CA THR A 110 -6.28 11.87 6.52
C THR A 110 -5.31 10.70 6.37
N THR A 111 -5.11 9.90 7.43
CA THR A 111 -4.29 8.70 7.41
C THR A 111 -4.79 7.69 6.39
N THR A 112 -6.11 7.48 6.29
CA THR A 112 -6.70 6.55 5.33
C THR A 112 -6.44 7.00 3.88
N ALA A 113 -6.58 8.30 3.60
CA ALA A 113 -6.30 8.86 2.28
C ALA A 113 -4.80 8.74 1.90
N LEU A 114 -3.91 9.14 2.80
CA LEU A 114 -2.45 9.03 2.60
C LEU A 114 -2.02 7.57 2.42
N TYR A 115 -2.56 6.67 3.25
CA TYR A 115 -2.31 5.24 3.15
C TYR A 115 -2.79 4.68 1.81
N GLY A 116 -4.00 5.04 1.37
CA GLY A 116 -4.55 4.63 0.07
C GLY A 116 -3.62 5.00 -1.09
N VAL A 117 -3.16 6.26 -1.13
CA VAL A 117 -2.20 6.71 -2.15
C VAL A 117 -0.88 5.93 -2.07
N THR A 118 -0.30 5.81 -0.88
CA THR A 118 0.97 5.09 -0.65
C THR A 118 0.88 3.64 -1.11
N PHE A 119 -0.22 2.96 -0.74
CA PHE A 119 -0.46 1.57 -1.09
C PHE A 119 -0.65 1.39 -2.60
N THR A 120 -1.44 2.24 -3.25
CA THR A 120 -1.60 2.22 -4.72
C THR A 120 -0.26 2.40 -5.43
N LEU A 121 0.56 3.37 -5.00
CA LEU A 121 1.90 3.58 -5.55
C LEU A 121 2.79 2.33 -5.40
N SER A 122 2.67 1.59 -4.29
CA SER A 122 3.41 0.34 -4.08
C SER A 122 2.99 -0.79 -5.02
N PHE A 123 1.75 -0.75 -5.52
CA PHE A 123 1.20 -1.79 -6.39
C PHE A 123 1.57 -1.56 -7.86
N VAL A 124 1.64 -0.29 -8.28
CA VAL A 124 1.95 0.10 -9.67
C VAL A 124 3.44 0.31 -9.92
N MET A 125 4.30 0.10 -8.93
CA MET A 125 5.75 0.26 -9.07
C MET A 125 6.34 -0.87 -9.94
N PRO A 126 6.98 -0.57 -11.09
CA PRO A 126 7.57 -1.59 -11.95
C PRO A 126 8.85 -2.20 -11.33
N ASP A 127 9.12 -3.46 -11.65
CA ASP A 127 10.32 -4.22 -11.24
C ASP A 127 11.05 -4.81 -12.47
N PRO A 128 11.58 -3.95 -13.38
CA PRO A 128 12.13 -4.42 -14.66
C PRO A 128 13.40 -5.27 -14.51
N ALA A 129 14.09 -5.15 -13.37
CA ALA A 129 15.33 -5.88 -13.08
C ALA A 129 15.13 -7.09 -12.17
N GLY A 130 13.87 -7.46 -11.86
CA GLY A 130 13.56 -8.62 -11.01
C GLY A 130 14.22 -8.55 -9.62
N VAL A 131 14.43 -7.35 -9.07
CA VAL A 131 15.25 -7.19 -7.86
C VAL A 131 14.62 -7.78 -6.61
N SER A 132 13.35 -8.20 -6.70
CA SER A 132 12.68 -8.95 -5.64
C SER A 132 12.87 -10.47 -5.69
N GLU A 133 13.43 -11.00 -6.78
CA GLU A 133 13.56 -12.44 -7.04
C GLU A 133 14.95 -13.00 -6.74
N GLY A 134 15.98 -12.16 -6.60
CA GLY A 134 17.34 -12.60 -6.31
C GLY A 134 17.57 -13.12 -4.89
N ASP A 135 18.74 -13.73 -4.67
CA ASP A 135 19.16 -14.31 -3.38
C ASP A 135 19.95 -13.33 -2.48
N GLY A 136 20.11 -12.07 -2.90
CA GLY A 136 20.84 -11.06 -2.14
C GLY A 136 20.05 -10.48 -0.96
N GLU A 137 20.77 -9.88 0.00
CA GLU A 137 20.22 -9.23 1.19
C GLU A 137 19.14 -8.18 0.86
N PHE A 138 19.35 -7.39 -0.20
CA PHE A 138 18.37 -6.41 -0.66
C PHE A 138 17.07 -7.06 -1.16
N ALA A 139 17.17 -8.19 -1.86
CA ALA A 139 16.01 -8.91 -2.37
C ALA A 139 15.21 -9.55 -1.23
N GLU A 140 15.89 -10.09 -0.22
CA GLU A 140 15.26 -10.58 1.01
C GLU A 140 14.51 -9.47 1.76
N THR A 141 15.17 -8.32 1.96
CA THR A 141 14.58 -7.13 2.57
C THR A 141 13.34 -6.66 1.81
N LEU A 142 13.42 -6.63 0.48
CA LEU A 142 12.29 -6.25 -0.38
C LEU A 142 11.13 -7.25 -0.29
N ARG A 143 11.41 -8.56 -0.21
CA ARG A 143 10.37 -9.58 0.04
C ARG A 143 9.72 -9.38 1.40
N MET A 144 10.51 -9.13 2.44
CA MET A 144 9.99 -8.84 3.78
C MET A 144 9.09 -7.60 3.76
N HIS A 145 9.51 -6.51 3.11
CA HIS A 145 8.70 -5.31 2.94
C HIS A 145 7.37 -5.60 2.22
N LYS A 146 7.38 -6.39 1.14
CA LYS A 146 6.16 -6.82 0.43
C LYS A 146 5.24 -7.68 1.31
N THR A 147 5.79 -8.51 2.18
CA THR A 147 5.00 -9.30 3.15
C THR A 147 4.37 -8.40 4.21
N LEU A 148 5.17 -7.53 4.84
CA LEU A 148 4.67 -6.58 5.84
C LEU A 148 3.62 -5.64 5.26
N ARG A 149 3.71 -5.31 3.96
CA ARG A 149 2.68 -4.56 3.24
C ARG A 149 1.30 -5.19 3.36
N TRP A 150 1.20 -6.50 3.19
CA TRP A 150 -0.08 -7.19 3.31
C TRP A 150 -0.57 -7.26 4.76
N VAL A 151 0.36 -7.43 5.71
CA VAL A 151 0.02 -7.45 7.14
C VAL A 151 -0.54 -6.10 7.58
N HIS A 152 0.13 -4.99 7.27
CA HIS A 152 -0.38 -3.68 7.64
C HIS A 152 -1.63 -3.29 6.84
N LEU A 153 -1.81 -3.77 5.61
CA LEU A 153 -3.08 -3.61 4.88
C LEU A 153 -4.25 -4.27 5.60
N ALA A 154 -4.08 -5.53 6.01
CA ALA A 154 -5.11 -6.24 6.76
C ALA A 154 -5.46 -5.48 8.06
N GLY A 155 -4.44 -4.98 8.77
CA GLY A 155 -4.62 -4.12 9.94
C GLY A 155 -5.38 -2.82 9.64
N MET A 156 -5.06 -2.14 8.54
CA MET A 156 -5.77 -0.93 8.08
C MET A 156 -7.24 -1.18 7.72
N VAL A 157 -7.54 -2.29 7.05
CA VAL A 157 -8.92 -2.67 6.74
C VAL A 157 -9.68 -3.00 8.02
N ALA A 158 -9.09 -3.78 8.92
CA ALA A 158 -9.73 -4.19 10.17
C ALA A 158 -10.07 -2.99 11.06
N GLN A 159 -9.17 -2.02 11.22
CA GLN A 159 -9.43 -0.82 12.00
C GLN A 159 -10.51 0.06 11.35
N VAL A 160 -10.48 0.29 10.03
CA VAL A 160 -11.50 1.10 9.34
C VAL A 160 -12.88 0.46 9.49
N PHE A 161 -12.96 -0.86 9.28
CA PHE A 161 -14.20 -1.61 9.46
C PHE A 161 -14.72 -1.52 10.89
N LEU A 162 -13.89 -1.84 11.89
CA LEU A 162 -14.30 -1.86 13.29
C LEU A 162 -14.71 -0.47 13.77
N GLY A 163 -13.93 0.57 13.42
CA GLY A 163 -14.25 1.95 13.78
C GLY A 163 -15.58 2.41 13.16
N PHE A 164 -15.81 2.08 11.89
CA PHE A 164 -17.07 2.40 11.21
C PHE A 164 -18.26 1.64 11.79
N ALA A 165 -18.13 0.32 11.97
CA ALA A 165 -19.18 -0.55 12.52
C ALA A 165 -19.61 -0.10 13.92
N THR A 166 -18.64 0.22 14.79
CA THR A 166 -18.93 0.76 16.13
C THR A 166 -19.59 2.13 16.07
N ALA A 167 -19.13 3.03 15.18
CA ALA A 167 -19.72 4.36 15.03
C ALA A 167 -21.17 4.32 14.48
N GLN A 168 -21.53 3.29 13.71
CA GLN A 168 -22.88 3.09 13.18
C GLN A 168 -23.76 2.19 14.05
N ASN A 169 -23.30 1.81 15.24
CA ASN A 169 -23.98 0.87 16.14
C ASN A 169 -24.41 -0.44 15.46
N TRP A 170 -23.59 -0.98 14.55
CA TRP A 170 -23.92 -2.21 13.82
C TRP A 170 -24.05 -3.45 14.71
N PHE A 171 -23.39 -3.43 15.86
CA PHE A 171 -23.46 -4.53 16.82
C PHE A 171 -24.66 -4.43 17.77
N GLY A 172 -25.42 -3.32 17.75
CA GLY A 172 -26.54 -3.11 18.66
C GLY A 172 -26.14 -2.93 20.12
N ILE A 173 -24.91 -2.47 20.36
CA ILE A 173 -24.29 -2.32 21.68
C ILE A 173 -24.01 -0.83 21.86
N ASP A 174 -24.40 -0.22 22.98
CA ASP A 174 -24.12 1.20 23.22
C ASP A 174 -23.45 1.44 24.58
N ARG A 175 -22.72 2.54 24.71
CA ARG A 175 -21.93 2.81 25.92
C ARG A 175 -22.81 3.08 27.15
N ALA A 176 -24.05 3.51 26.97
CA ALA A 176 -24.95 3.81 28.07
C ALA A 176 -25.45 2.52 28.73
N ASN A 177 -25.79 1.50 27.92
CA ASN A 177 -26.33 0.22 28.38
C ASN A 177 -25.27 -0.89 28.52
N ASP A 178 -24.23 -0.88 27.69
CA ASP A 178 -23.25 -1.96 27.54
C ASP A 178 -21.80 -1.44 27.62
N PHE A 179 -21.51 -0.71 28.70
CA PHE A 179 -20.22 -0.03 28.88
C PHE A 179 -19.01 -0.95 28.70
N ASP A 180 -19.01 -2.12 29.36
CA ASP A 180 -17.89 -3.06 29.32
C ASP A 180 -17.67 -3.68 27.93
N ALA A 181 -18.77 -4.00 27.23
CA ALA A 181 -18.71 -4.52 25.87
C ALA A 181 -18.14 -3.47 24.90
N GLN A 182 -18.57 -2.21 25.02
CA GLN A 182 -18.03 -1.11 24.22
C GLN A 182 -16.57 -0.81 24.55
N ARG A 183 -16.20 -0.87 25.84
CA ARG A 183 -14.81 -0.73 26.26
C ARG A 183 -13.93 -1.84 25.68
N ALA A 184 -14.43 -3.08 25.66
CA ALA A 184 -13.72 -4.21 25.06
C ALA A 184 -13.51 -4.01 23.55
N LEU A 185 -14.56 -3.62 22.81
CA LEU A 185 -14.45 -3.32 21.38
C LEU A 185 -13.46 -2.17 21.11
N ALA A 186 -13.53 -1.09 21.88
CA ALA A 186 -12.59 0.02 21.77
C ALA A 186 -11.14 -0.39 22.10
N THR A 187 -10.96 -1.29 23.08
CA THR A 187 -9.64 -1.84 23.43
C THR A 187 -9.07 -2.68 22.29
N VAL A 188 -9.88 -3.53 21.66
CA VAL A 188 -9.48 -4.31 20.48
C VAL A 188 -9.10 -3.39 19.32
N HIS A 189 -9.93 -2.37 19.04
CA HIS A 189 -9.64 -1.38 18.01
C HIS A 189 -8.30 -0.66 18.26
N GLN A 190 -8.04 -0.25 19.50
CA GLN A 190 -6.78 0.39 19.89
C GLN A 190 -5.59 -0.56 19.75
N GLY A 191 -5.76 -1.84 20.14
CA GLY A 191 -4.73 -2.87 19.98
C GLY A 191 -4.37 -3.10 18.52
N ILE A 192 -5.37 -3.23 17.64
CA ILE A 192 -5.17 -3.34 16.19
C ILE A 192 -4.47 -2.08 15.65
N GLY A 193 -4.86 -0.89 16.10
CA GLY A 193 -4.24 0.37 15.69
C GLY A 193 -2.75 0.43 16.00
N TRP A 194 -2.36 0.14 17.25
CA TRP A 194 -0.95 0.10 17.66
C TRP A 194 -0.15 -1.00 16.97
N ALA A 195 -0.72 -2.20 16.82
CA ALA A 195 -0.08 -3.30 16.10
C ALA A 195 0.16 -2.93 14.63
N THR A 196 -0.85 -2.35 13.96
CA THR A 196 -0.74 -1.90 12.57
C THR A 196 0.33 -0.82 12.43
N PHE A 197 0.38 0.15 13.35
CA PHE A 197 1.43 1.17 13.35
C PHE A 197 2.83 0.57 13.56
N GLY A 198 2.96 -0.43 14.43
CA GLY A 198 4.21 -1.16 14.64
C GLY A 198 4.69 -1.88 13.37
N VAL A 199 3.79 -2.60 12.68
CA VAL A 199 4.10 -3.27 11.41
C VAL A 199 4.45 -2.26 10.32
N LEU A 200 3.71 -1.15 10.20
CA LEU A 200 4.00 -0.08 9.25
C LEU A 200 5.38 0.54 9.53
N THR A 201 5.72 0.75 10.80
CA THR A 201 7.03 1.27 11.22
C THR A 201 8.15 0.29 10.86
N ALA A 202 7.97 -1.00 11.13
CA ALA A 202 8.94 -2.04 10.75
C ALA A 202 9.13 -2.09 9.23
N ALA A 203 8.05 -2.04 8.45
CA ALA A 203 8.10 -2.05 6.99
C ALA A 203 8.87 -0.85 6.41
N GLY A 204 8.73 0.33 7.03
CA GLY A 204 9.50 1.51 6.66
C GLY A 204 10.96 1.43 7.09
N ALA A 205 11.23 0.95 8.31
CA ALA A 205 12.56 0.89 8.89
C ALA A 205 13.53 0.01 8.08
N ILE A 206 13.09 -1.18 7.67
CA ILE A 206 13.93 -2.11 6.88
C ILE A 206 14.30 -1.59 5.49
N MET A 207 13.64 -0.53 5.00
CA MET A 207 13.99 0.09 3.71
C MET A 207 14.93 1.29 3.88
N VAL A 208 15.23 1.67 5.12
CA VAL A 208 16.07 2.83 5.46
C VAL A 208 17.38 2.41 6.11
N PHE A 209 17.35 1.37 6.94
CA PHE A 209 18.48 0.83 7.69
C PHE A 209 18.73 -0.62 7.28
#